data_AF-A0A3M1D090-F1
#
_entry.id   AF-A0A3M1D090-F1
#
_cell.length_a   1.000
_cell.length_b   1.000
_cell.length_c   1.000
_cell.angle_alpha   90.00
_cell.angle_beta   90.00
_cell.angle_gamma   90.00
#
_symmetry.space_group_name_H-M   'P 1'
#
loop_
_entity.id
_entity.type
_entity.pdbx_description
1 polymer ?
#
loop_
_entity_poly.entity_id
_entity_poly.type
_entity_poly.pdbx_seq_one_letter_code
_entity_poly.pdbx_strand_id
1 'polypeptide(L)'
;MKNQAMYVEGLYELPEIRTIVPSHLVRSGNTSAYDANFGMEVGAGAVCLLLDGLSGVTVTGYSNGEIRYMDINEAIKQRLVDISKVNLYEQLGFCFGRVRQDFKYSCREVSGLIERIY
;
A
#
# COMPACT_ATOMS: atom_id res chain seq x y z
N MET A 1 -26.33 -16.50 -8.98
CA MET A 1 -27.66 -16.72 -9.61
C MET A 1 -28.52 -17.73 -8.84
N LYS A 2 -28.36 -19.06 -8.98
CA LYS A 2 -29.28 -20.06 -8.36
C LYS A 2 -29.43 -19.90 -6.84
N ASN A 3 -28.33 -19.89 -6.08
CA ASN A 3 -28.36 -19.72 -4.61
C ASN A 3 -28.88 -18.35 -4.12
N GLN A 4 -29.07 -17.38 -5.03
CA GLN A 4 -29.59 -16.04 -4.75
C GLN A 4 -31.02 -15.86 -5.29
N ALA A 5 -31.68 -16.93 -5.74
CA ALA A 5 -33.00 -16.90 -6.38
C ALA A 5 -33.12 -15.99 -7.63
N MET A 6 -32.00 -15.60 -8.24
CA MET A 6 -31.96 -14.74 -9.44
C MET A 6 -31.78 -15.53 -10.75
N TYR A 7 -31.82 -16.87 -10.72
CA TYR A 7 -31.60 -17.69 -11.91
C TYR A 7 -32.85 -17.74 -12.80
N VAL A 8 -32.67 -17.38 -14.08
CA VAL A 8 -33.64 -17.55 -15.16
C VAL A 8 -32.87 -18.16 -16.32
N GLU A 9 -33.35 -19.31 -16.82
CA GLU A 9 -32.75 -20.02 -17.95
C GLU A 9 -32.73 -19.12 -19.20
N GLY A 10 -31.62 -19.10 -19.92
CA GLY A 10 -31.40 -18.23 -21.09
C GLY A 10 -31.25 -16.72 -20.81
N LEU A 11 -31.39 -16.24 -19.57
CA LEU A 11 -31.28 -14.80 -19.22
C LEU A 11 -30.30 -14.51 -18.08
N TYR A 12 -30.39 -15.23 -16.96
CA TYR A 12 -29.64 -14.99 -15.74
C TYR A 12 -28.89 -16.25 -15.28
N GLU A 13 -28.15 -16.85 -16.20
CA GLU A 13 -27.28 -18.00 -15.91
C GLU A 13 -25.94 -17.56 -15.31
N LEU A 14 -25.37 -16.49 -15.88
CA LEU A 14 -24.15 -15.83 -15.45
C LEU A 14 -24.46 -14.40 -14.99
N PRO A 15 -23.69 -13.83 -14.04
CA PRO A 15 -23.81 -12.42 -13.68
C PRO A 15 -23.39 -11.52 -14.85
N GLU A 16 -23.96 -10.31 -14.93
CA GLU A 16 -23.43 -9.26 -15.80
C GLU A 16 -22.05 -8.84 -15.27
N ILE A 17 -21.00 -9.02 -16.08
CA ILE A 17 -19.63 -8.68 -15.72
C ILE A 17 -19.20 -7.46 -16.53
N ARG A 18 -18.76 -6.41 -15.84
CA ARG A 18 -18.14 -5.23 -16.46
C ARG A 18 -16.66 -5.17 -16.08
N THR A 19 -15.80 -5.01 -17.08
CA THR A 19 -14.35 -4.88 -16.89
C THR A 19 -13.97 -3.41 -17.00
N ILE A 20 -13.21 -2.91 -16.03
CA ILE A 20 -12.67 -1.55 -16.01
C ILE A 20 -11.14 -1.66 -15.99
N VAL A 21 -10.45 -0.96 -16.90
CA VAL A 21 -8.99 -0.94 -16.98
C VAL A 21 -8.50 0.51 -16.84
N PRO A 22 -8.16 0.98 -15.62
CA PRO A 22 -7.78 2.38 -15.38
C PRO A 22 -6.54 2.85 -16.15
N SER A 23 -5.62 1.92 -16.49
CA SER A 23 -4.42 2.22 -17.28
C SER A 23 -3.64 3.40 -16.69
N HIS A 24 -3.26 4.39 -17.49
CA HIS A 24 -2.44 5.54 -17.10
C HIS A 24 -3.13 6.52 -16.15
N LEU A 25 -4.46 6.43 -15.96
CA LEU A 25 -5.21 7.32 -15.07
C LEU A 25 -4.65 7.30 -13.64
N VAL A 26 -4.17 6.15 -13.18
CA VAL A 26 -3.57 5.95 -11.83
C VAL A 26 -2.24 6.67 -11.62
N ARG A 27 -1.69 7.32 -12.66
CA ARG A 27 -0.47 8.14 -12.60
C ARG A 27 -0.74 9.64 -12.82
N SER A 28 -2.00 10.04 -12.80
CA SER A 28 -2.45 11.39 -13.15
C SER A 28 -3.50 11.91 -12.17
N GLY A 29 -3.72 13.22 -12.19
CA GLY A 29 -4.61 13.92 -11.26
C GLY A 29 -3.83 14.75 -10.25
N ASN A 30 -4.53 15.25 -9.24
CA ASN A 30 -3.93 16.06 -8.18
C ASN A 30 -3.20 15.17 -7.17
N THR A 31 -1.97 15.53 -6.85
CA THR A 31 -1.21 14.96 -5.73
C THR A 31 -2.01 15.05 -4.43
N SER A 32 -2.01 13.98 -3.62
CA SER A 32 -2.66 14.02 -2.30
C SER A 32 -1.84 14.89 -1.33
N ALA A 33 -2.46 15.37 -0.26
CA ALA A 33 -1.73 16.09 0.80
C ALA A 33 -0.62 15.23 1.43
N TYR A 34 -0.81 13.90 1.44
CA TYR A 34 0.21 12.94 1.87
C TYR A 34 1.41 12.92 0.91
N ASP A 35 1.18 12.70 -0.38
CA ASP A 35 2.26 12.63 -1.38
C ASP A 35 3.03 13.95 -1.48
N ALA A 36 2.34 15.09 -1.31
CA ALA A 36 2.96 16.42 -1.26
C ALA A 36 3.91 16.54 -0.07
N ASN A 37 3.43 16.25 1.14
CA ASN A 37 4.22 16.37 2.37
C ASN A 37 5.39 15.40 2.37
N PHE A 38 5.14 14.13 2.04
CA PHE A 38 6.18 13.11 1.92
C PHE A 38 7.25 13.53 0.88
N GLY A 39 6.83 14.01 -0.29
CA GLY A 39 7.73 14.49 -1.34
C GLY A 39 8.61 15.66 -0.90
N MET A 40 8.05 16.63 -0.15
CA MET A 40 8.81 17.74 0.43
C MET A 40 9.79 17.26 1.51
N GLU A 41 9.37 16.38 2.41
CA GLU A 41 10.21 15.83 3.48
C GLU A 41 11.39 15.02 2.93
N VAL A 42 11.16 14.10 1.98
CA VAL A 42 12.25 13.31 1.39
C VAL A 42 13.15 14.15 0.48
N GLY A 43 12.60 15.18 -0.19
CA GLY A 43 13.38 16.12 -0.98
C GLY A 43 14.33 16.96 -0.12
N ALA A 44 13.84 17.52 0.99
CA ALA A 44 14.67 18.23 1.96
C ALA A 44 15.71 17.30 2.61
N GLY A 45 15.30 16.09 3.01
CA GLY A 45 16.19 15.07 3.57
C GLY A 45 17.33 14.70 2.61
N ALA A 46 17.05 14.58 1.31
CA ALA A 46 18.07 14.27 0.30
C ALA A 46 19.12 15.40 0.17
N VAL A 47 18.71 16.67 0.27
CA VAL A 47 19.63 17.81 0.28
C VAL A 47 20.52 17.79 1.53
N CYS A 48 19.96 17.52 2.71
CA CYS A 48 20.74 17.40 3.94
C CYS A 48 21.79 16.28 3.85
N LEU A 49 21.42 15.09 3.37
CA LEU A 49 22.38 13.99 3.20
C LEU A 49 23.54 14.35 2.26
N LEU A 50 23.26 15.07 1.16
CA LEU A 50 24.30 15.55 0.24
C LEU A 50 25.22 16.60 0.88
N LEU A 51 24.69 17.48 1.74
CA LEU A 51 25.50 18.45 2.50
C LEU A 51 26.40 17.75 3.52
N ASP A 52 25.94 16.66 4.12
CA ASP A 52 26.72 15.81 5.04
C ASP A 52 27.69 14.86 4.29
N GLY A 53 27.79 14.96 2.96
CA GLY A 53 28.68 14.17 2.12
C GLY A 53 28.21 12.74 1.84
N LEU A 54 26.97 12.39 2.23
CA LEU A 54 26.37 11.07 2.00
C LEU A 54 25.75 11.01 0.61
N SER A 55 26.12 9.97 -0.15
CA SER A 55 25.60 9.68 -1.48
C SER A 55 25.48 8.17 -1.69
N GLY A 56 24.75 7.72 -2.72
CA GLY A 56 24.46 6.30 -2.91
C GLY A 56 23.39 5.75 -1.94
N VAL A 57 22.62 6.64 -1.30
CA VAL A 57 21.58 6.32 -0.32
C VAL A 57 20.21 6.81 -0.78
N THR A 58 19.14 6.18 -0.27
CA THR A 58 17.74 6.57 -0.48
C THR A 58 17.15 7.04 0.84
N VAL A 59 16.51 8.21 0.86
CA VAL A 59 15.72 8.69 2.01
C VAL A 59 14.49 7.80 2.17
N THR A 60 14.28 7.26 3.37
CA THR A 60 13.13 6.39 3.69
C THR A 60 12.03 7.12 4.44
N GLY A 61 12.31 8.30 5.00
CA GLY A 61 11.34 9.19 5.62
C GLY A 61 11.99 10.15 6.61
N TYR A 62 11.18 11.01 7.20
CA TYR A 62 11.57 11.93 8.27
C TYR A 62 10.68 11.69 9.50
N SER A 63 11.25 11.70 10.70
CA SER A 63 10.46 11.57 11.94
C SER A 63 11.22 12.16 13.12
N ASN A 64 10.54 12.95 13.96
CA ASN A 64 11.08 13.51 15.21
C ASN A 64 12.43 14.27 15.07
N GLY A 65 12.70 14.89 13.92
CA GLY A 65 13.97 15.57 13.65
C GLY A 65 15.02 14.70 12.95
N GLU A 66 14.78 13.39 12.81
CA GLU A 66 15.71 12.44 12.20
C GLU A 66 15.35 12.17 10.74
N ILE A 67 16.33 12.35 9.85
CA ILE A 67 16.25 11.90 8.45
C ILE A 67 16.68 10.43 8.43
N ARG A 68 15.75 9.56 8.05
CA ARG A 68 16.02 8.12 7.90
C ARG A 68 16.42 7.84 6.47
N TYR A 69 17.47 7.05 6.27
CA TYR A 69 17.96 6.65 4.96
C TYR A 69 18.43 5.19 4.94
N MET A 70 18.60 4.64 3.76
CA MET A 70 19.12 3.29 3.53
C MET A 70 20.06 3.25 2.32
N ASP A 71 20.99 2.29 2.31
CA ASP A 71 21.86 2.05 1.16
C ASP A 71 21.04 1.67 -0.10
N ILE A 72 21.45 2.16 -1.27
CA ILE A 72 20.70 1.93 -2.51
C ILE A 72 20.63 0.44 -2.92
N ASN A 73 21.66 -0.37 -2.60
CA ASN A 73 21.68 -1.80 -2.90
C ASN A 73 20.66 -2.57 -2.05
N GLU A 74 20.33 -2.08 -0.86
CA GLU A 74 19.22 -2.57 -0.04
C GLU A 74 17.88 -2.02 -0.54
N ALA A 75 17.84 -0.74 -0.97
CA ALA A 75 16.62 -0.07 -1.40
C ALA A 75 15.96 -0.74 -2.62
N ILE A 76 16.78 -1.17 -3.60
CA ILE A 76 16.34 -1.80 -4.86
C ILE A 76 15.89 -3.25 -4.72
N LYS A 77 16.09 -3.89 -3.55
CA LYS A 77 15.66 -5.28 -3.34
C LYS A 77 14.14 -5.37 -3.42
N GLN A 78 13.64 -6.35 -4.18
CA GLN A 78 12.21 -6.56 -4.39
C GLN A 78 11.50 -6.79 -3.06
N ARG A 79 10.52 -5.94 -2.76
CA ARG A 79 9.66 -6.07 -1.58
C ARG A 79 8.42 -6.87 -1.98
N LEU A 80 8.18 -7.98 -1.28
CA LEU A 80 6.98 -8.79 -1.48
C LEU A 80 5.81 -8.20 -0.70
N VAL A 81 4.58 -8.48 -1.16
CA VAL A 81 3.36 -8.11 -0.46
C VAL A 81 3.25 -8.91 0.83
N ASP A 82 2.90 -8.25 1.94
CA ASP A 82 2.59 -8.91 3.20
C ASP A 82 1.29 -9.73 3.08
N ILE A 83 1.43 -11.05 2.97
CA ILE A 83 0.32 -11.99 2.83
C ILE A 83 -0.60 -11.95 4.06
N SER A 84 -0.10 -11.56 5.24
CA SER A 84 -0.92 -11.43 6.45
C SER A 84 -1.96 -10.32 6.30
N LYS A 85 -1.59 -9.21 5.64
CA LYS A 85 -2.51 -8.12 5.28
C LYS A 85 -3.49 -8.57 4.19
N VAL A 86 -3.03 -9.33 3.18
CA VAL A 86 -3.91 -9.90 2.16
C VAL A 86 -5.00 -10.75 2.81
N ASN A 87 -4.64 -11.65 3.73
CA ASN A 87 -5.58 -12.47 4.47
C ASN A 87 -6.61 -11.61 5.25
N LEU A 88 -6.20 -10.51 5.89
CA LEU A 88 -7.14 -9.58 6.55
C LEU A 88 -8.18 -9.02 5.57
N TYR A 89 -7.73 -8.49 4.42
CA TYR A 89 -8.65 -7.96 3.41
C TYR A 89 -9.56 -9.05 2.81
N GLU A 90 -9.08 -10.29 2.66
CA GLU A 90 -9.92 -11.43 2.26
C GLU A 90 -11.04 -11.73 3.28
N GLN A 91 -10.80 -11.53 4.58
CA GLN A 91 -11.85 -11.63 5.60
C GLN A 91 -12.89 -10.50 5.49
N LEU A 92 -12.47 -9.30 5.06
CA LEU A 92 -13.35 -8.14 4.80
C LEU A 92 -14.12 -8.22 3.47
N GLY A 93 -13.93 -9.30 2.69
CA GLY A 93 -14.67 -9.55 1.44
C GLY A 93 -13.95 -9.12 0.16
N PHE A 94 -12.70 -8.66 0.23
CA PHE A 94 -11.89 -8.43 -0.96
C PHE A 94 -11.43 -9.76 -1.58
N CYS A 95 -11.25 -9.79 -2.90
CA CYS A 95 -10.80 -10.98 -3.63
C CYS A 95 -9.52 -10.68 -4.40
N PHE A 96 -8.47 -11.50 -4.18
CA PHE A 96 -7.18 -11.39 -4.85
C PHE A 96 -6.91 -12.55 -5.83
N GLY A 97 -7.94 -13.28 -6.26
CA GLY A 97 -7.84 -14.38 -7.23
C GLY A 97 -7.13 -15.64 -6.72
N ARG A 98 -7.05 -15.83 -5.40
CA ARG A 98 -6.38 -16.94 -4.71
C ARG A 98 -7.32 -17.64 -3.73
N VAL A 99 -6.92 -18.82 -3.25
CA VAL A 99 -7.60 -19.50 -2.13
C VAL A 99 -7.44 -18.67 -0.87
N ARG A 100 -8.57 -18.22 -0.29
CA ARG A 100 -8.60 -17.44 0.95
C ARG A 100 -7.96 -18.20 2.10
N GLN A 101 -7.21 -17.49 2.94
CA GLN A 101 -6.60 -18.04 4.15
C GLN A 101 -7.11 -17.31 5.40
N ASP A 102 -6.99 -17.98 6.55
CA ASP A 102 -7.37 -17.38 7.82
C ASP A 102 -6.43 -16.24 8.22
N PHE A 103 -7.03 -15.17 8.74
CA PHE A 103 -6.30 -14.05 9.30
C PHE A 103 -5.92 -14.36 10.75
N LYS A 104 -4.61 -14.31 11.05
CA LYS A 104 -4.07 -14.49 12.41
C LYS A 104 -3.68 -13.14 12.97
N TYR A 105 -4.10 -12.84 14.20
CA TYR A 105 -3.82 -11.59 14.88
C TYR A 105 -3.35 -11.80 16.31
N SER A 106 -2.67 -10.80 16.85
CA SER A 106 -2.34 -10.66 18.26
C SER A 106 -2.64 -9.23 18.69
N CYS A 107 -3.27 -9.06 19.85
CA CYS A 107 -3.57 -7.74 20.39
C CYS A 107 -2.44 -7.32 21.35
N ARG A 108 -1.99 -6.07 21.24
CA ARG A 108 -1.05 -5.45 22.18
C ARG A 108 -1.49 -4.03 22.47
N GLU A 109 -1.50 -3.67 23.74
CA GLU A 109 -1.66 -2.28 24.18
C GLU A 109 -0.38 -1.48 23.93
N VAL A 110 -0.52 -0.24 23.46
CA VAL A 110 0.58 0.66 23.13
C VAL A 110 0.32 2.01 23.79
N SER A 111 1.32 2.52 24.51
CA SER A 111 1.26 3.81 25.20
C SER A 111 2.40 4.73 24.73
N GLY A 112 2.15 6.04 24.73
CA GLY A 112 3.12 7.06 24.32
C GLY A 112 2.89 7.60 22.90
N LEU A 113 3.98 8.03 22.24
CA LEU A 113 3.95 8.56 20.88
C LEU A 113 3.67 7.44 19.87
N ILE A 114 2.58 7.59 19.11
CA ILE A 114 2.21 6.67 18.03
C ILE A 114 2.91 7.12 16.75
N GLU A 115 3.71 6.25 16.15
CA GLU A 115 4.26 6.46 14.81
C GLU A 115 3.13 6.43 13.79
N ARG A 116 2.84 7.57 13.16
CA ARG A 116 1.74 7.75 12.22
C ARG A 116 2.25 7.64 10.80
N ILE A 117 1.90 6.54 10.14
CA ILE A 117 1.91 6.41 8.68
C ILE A 117 0.55 6.92 8.21
N TYR A 118 0.45 8.22 7.96
CA TYR A 118 -0.78 8.89 7.41
C TYR A 118 -1.32 8.53 5.93
#